data_AF-K5Y0L4-F1
#
_entry.id   AF-K5Y0L4-F1
#
_cell.length_a   1.000
_cell.length_b   1.000
_cell.length_c   1.000
_cell.angle_alpha   90.00
_cell.angle_beta   90.00
_cell.angle_gamma   90.00
#
_symmetry.space_group_name_H-M   'P 1'
#
loop_
_entity.id
_entity.type
_entity.pdbx_description
1 polymer ?
#
loop_
_entity_poly.entity_id
_entity_poly.type
_entity_poly.pdbx_seq_one_letter_code
_entity_poly.pdbx_strand_id
1 'polypeptide(L)'
;MAKKDPKPTPNGSPAAGPQDFILRGADLFFNLPDGTKFHIHSHFFTRESKFWRKELTGNESPGDHPLTKGDSAAKPYTLDDIGSTELRMFIGIFYNPKFGDYSHVTLEEWMIILKYAHKWGFPRMKDLAIRYLEDNNSIDIARRIVLYQENQLPGKYLVRYFRELVYREEFPSIDECRTLGMDNFWHLSKLRELMRISPSKEGQSSSPVRKGVAEKEVDDLIVSTLDISLDGPNTEN
;
A
#
# COMPACT_ATOMS: atom_id res chain seq x y z
N MET A 1 -54.97 11.27 9.06
CA MET A 1 -54.10 12.08 8.19
C MET A 1 -52.93 12.59 9.03
N ALA A 2 -51.84 11.84 9.09
CA ALA A 2 -50.65 12.23 9.83
C ALA A 2 -49.74 13.09 8.94
N LYS A 3 -49.42 14.31 9.39
CA LYS A 3 -48.45 15.20 8.75
C LYS A 3 -47.07 14.56 8.89
N LYS A 4 -46.40 14.32 7.76
CA LYS A 4 -45.04 13.79 7.69
C LYS A 4 -44.11 14.99 7.62
N ASP A 5 -43.29 15.18 8.66
CA ASP A 5 -42.26 16.21 8.67
C ASP A 5 -41.23 15.96 7.55
N PRO A 6 -40.73 17.01 6.88
CA PRO A 6 -39.77 16.86 5.80
C PRO A 6 -38.38 16.53 6.37
N LYS A 7 -37.80 15.46 5.84
CA LYS A 7 -36.45 14.98 6.13
C LYS A 7 -35.43 16.03 5.65
N PRO A 8 -34.42 16.44 6.45
CA PRO A 8 -33.42 17.39 5.97
C PRO A 8 -32.53 16.71 4.93
N THR A 9 -32.48 17.29 3.74
CA THR A 9 -31.50 16.99 2.69
C THR A 9 -30.13 17.49 3.14
N PRO A 10 -29.05 16.67 3.07
CA PRO A 10 -27.71 17.22 3.23
C PRO A 10 -27.36 17.96 1.94
N ASN A 11 -27.40 19.30 2.02
CA ASN A 11 -26.86 20.18 0.99
C ASN A 11 -25.38 19.87 0.80
N GLY A 12 -25.02 19.38 -0.39
CA GLY A 12 -23.64 19.44 -0.87
C GLY A 12 -23.24 20.90 -1.00
N SER A 13 -22.32 21.36 -0.15
CA SER A 13 -21.59 22.61 -0.37
C SER A 13 -20.34 22.34 -1.21
N PRO A 14 -19.96 23.23 -2.13
CA PRO A 14 -18.83 23.03 -3.02
C PRO A 14 -17.49 23.38 -2.36
N ALA A 15 -16.49 22.53 -2.62
CA ALA A 15 -15.04 22.74 -2.54
C ALA A 15 -14.54 23.63 -1.38
N ALA A 16 -14.46 23.06 -0.17
CA ALA A 16 -13.59 23.60 0.86
C ALA A 16 -12.13 23.45 0.39
N GLY A 17 -11.42 24.58 0.24
CA GLY A 17 -9.96 24.57 0.07
C GLY A 17 -9.28 23.78 1.20
N PRO A 18 -8.01 23.41 1.04
CA PRO A 18 -7.36 22.54 2.01
C PRO A 18 -7.37 23.23 3.39
N GLN A 19 -7.99 22.56 4.35
CA GLN A 19 -8.21 23.08 5.70
C GLN A 19 -7.06 22.67 6.61
N ASP A 20 -6.67 23.54 7.53
CA ASP A 20 -5.71 23.17 8.58
C ASP A 20 -6.22 21.97 9.39
N PHE A 21 -5.29 21.17 9.91
CA PHE A 21 -5.57 20.04 10.80
C PHE A 21 -4.84 20.25 12.12
N ILE A 22 -5.53 20.80 13.11
CA ILE A 22 -4.92 21.20 14.38
C ILE A 22 -5.52 20.38 15.51
N LEU A 23 -4.69 19.53 16.13
CA LEU A 23 -5.07 18.74 17.29
C LEU A 23 -4.67 19.42 18.60
N ARG A 24 -5.52 19.26 19.61
CA ARG A 24 -5.22 19.72 20.97
C ARG A 24 -4.07 18.88 21.55
N GLY A 25 -3.07 19.56 22.10
CA GLY A 25 -1.89 18.89 22.70
C GLY A 25 -0.82 18.49 21.68
N ALA A 26 -0.97 18.90 20.43
CA ALA A 26 0.03 18.71 19.39
C ALA A 26 1.35 19.41 19.72
N ASP A 27 2.44 18.69 19.52
CA ASP A 27 3.83 19.10 19.71
C ASP A 27 4.64 19.06 18.41
N LEU A 28 4.09 18.48 17.33
CA LEU A 28 4.67 18.43 16.00
C LEU A 28 3.90 19.31 15.02
N PHE A 29 4.62 20.16 14.31
CA PHE A 29 4.11 21.16 13.38
C PHE A 29 4.65 20.90 11.98
N PHE A 30 3.75 20.53 11.07
CA PHE A 30 4.03 20.38 9.64
C PHE A 30 3.38 21.51 8.83
N ASN A 31 4.11 21.98 7.82
CA ASN A 31 3.58 22.85 6.77
C ASN A 31 3.72 22.15 5.43
N LEU A 32 2.68 22.23 4.60
CA LEU A 32 2.71 21.69 3.24
C LEU A 32 2.91 22.80 2.21
N PRO A 33 3.35 22.46 0.98
CA PRO A 33 3.53 23.42 -0.11
C PRO A 33 2.27 24.23 -0.46
N ASP A 34 1.09 23.64 -0.25
CA ASP A 34 -0.20 24.29 -0.49
C ASP A 34 -0.62 25.27 0.61
N GLY A 35 0.24 25.46 1.62
CA GLY A 35 0.02 26.35 2.76
C GLY A 35 -0.74 25.72 3.93
N THR A 36 -1.19 24.47 3.78
CA THR A 36 -1.95 23.76 4.83
C THR A 36 -1.06 23.44 6.02
N LYS A 37 -1.58 23.67 7.22
CA LYS A 37 -0.88 23.37 8.48
C LYS A 37 -1.43 22.12 9.13
N PHE A 38 -0.53 21.30 9.64
CA PHE A 38 -0.86 20.12 10.43
C PHE A 38 -0.16 20.22 11.78
N HIS A 39 -0.94 20.34 12.86
CA HIS A 39 -0.44 20.26 14.23
C HIS A 39 -0.91 18.93 14.82
N ILE A 40 0.03 18.01 15.02
CA ILE A 40 -0.23 16.62 15.41
C ILE A 40 0.72 16.18 16.52
N HIS A 41 0.50 14.97 17.05
CA HIS A 41 1.36 14.41 18.10
C HIS A 41 2.56 13.69 17.47
N SER A 42 3.76 14.13 17.85
CA SER A 42 5.04 13.56 17.40
C SER A 42 5.18 12.09 17.76
N HIS A 43 4.58 11.68 18.89
CA HIS A 43 4.62 10.31 19.42
C HIS A 43 4.27 9.24 18.39
N PHE A 44 3.27 9.48 17.53
CA PHE A 44 2.89 8.49 16.52
C PHE A 44 3.98 8.29 15.46
N PHE A 45 4.72 9.35 15.13
CA PHE A 45 5.78 9.32 14.13
C PHE A 45 7.07 8.75 14.73
N THR A 46 7.50 9.25 15.89
CA THR A 46 8.75 8.84 16.54
C THR A 46 8.67 7.41 17.09
N ARG A 47 7.50 6.94 17.54
CA ARG A 47 7.33 5.56 18.02
C ARG A 47 7.30 4.55 16.88
N GLU A 48 6.52 4.84 15.83
CA GLU A 48 6.20 3.86 14.78
C GLU A 48 7.20 3.84 13.63
N SER A 49 7.98 4.90 13.42
CA SER A 49 8.89 5.02 12.27
C SER A 49 10.31 5.40 12.71
N LYS A 50 11.28 4.54 12.37
CA LYS A 50 12.72 4.84 12.55
C LYS A 50 13.13 6.06 11.70
N PHE A 51 12.60 6.13 10.48
CA PHE A 51 12.85 7.24 9.55
C PHE A 51 12.44 8.57 10.17
N TRP A 52 11.20 8.68 10.66
CA TRP A 52 10.72 9.91 11.27
C TRP A 52 11.35 10.21 12.61
N ARG A 53 11.67 9.19 13.40
CA ARG A 53 12.42 9.39 14.65
C ARG A 53 13.77 10.06 14.36
N LYS A 54 14.52 9.54 13.40
CA LYS A 54 15.79 10.13 12.95
C LYS A 54 15.57 11.54 12.41
N GLU A 55 14.58 11.72 11.54
CA GLU A 55 14.34 12.98 10.85
C GLU A 55 13.96 14.11 11.83
N LEU A 56 13.13 13.81 12.83
CA LEU A 56 12.62 14.80 13.78
C LEU A 56 13.54 15.02 14.98
N THR A 57 14.24 13.99 15.45
CA THR A 57 15.03 14.06 16.69
C THR A 57 16.55 13.98 16.48
N GLY A 58 16.99 13.66 15.27
CA GLY A 58 18.40 13.36 14.97
C GLY A 58 18.87 11.99 15.48
N ASN A 59 18.00 11.20 16.11
CA ASN A 59 18.34 9.91 16.72
C ASN A 59 17.51 8.77 16.13
N GLU A 60 18.15 7.64 15.83
CA GLU A 60 17.45 6.43 15.38
C GLU A 60 17.01 5.54 16.55
N SER A 61 17.71 5.64 17.68
CA SER A 61 17.46 4.82 18.86
C SER A 61 16.10 5.15 19.50
N PRO A 62 15.35 4.13 19.96
CA PRO A 62 14.14 4.36 20.74
C PRO A 62 14.46 5.13 22.02
N GLY A 63 13.62 6.12 22.37
CA GLY A 63 13.77 6.92 23.58
C GLY A 63 13.05 8.25 23.48
N ASP A 64 12.93 8.94 24.61
CA ASP A 64 12.36 10.28 24.71
C ASP A 64 13.42 11.32 24.36
N HIS A 65 13.69 11.45 23.06
CA HIS A 65 14.55 12.51 22.53
C HIS A 65 13.69 13.74 22.16
N PRO A 66 14.12 14.96 22.50
CA PRO A 66 13.40 16.15 22.13
C PRO A 66 13.37 16.33 20.61
N LEU A 67 12.31 16.96 20.10
CA LEU A 67 12.23 17.35 18.70
C LEU A 67 13.28 18.42 18.40
N THR A 68 13.95 18.25 17.26
CA THR A 68 14.93 19.21 16.72
C THR A 68 14.38 19.94 15.49
N LYS A 69 13.28 19.45 14.92
CA LYS A 69 12.57 20.04 13.78
C LYS A 69 11.06 19.97 14.00
N GLY A 70 10.33 20.95 13.47
CA GLY A 70 8.87 20.98 13.55
C GLY A 70 8.33 21.06 14.97
N ASP A 71 9.10 21.63 15.90
CA ASP A 71 8.79 21.67 17.33
C ASP A 71 7.86 22.83 17.73
N SER A 72 7.59 23.74 16.80
CA SER A 72 6.78 24.94 17.05
C SER A 72 6.19 25.52 15.77
N ALA A 73 5.11 26.30 15.91
CA ALA A 73 4.51 27.03 14.79
C ALA A 73 5.46 28.07 14.14
N ALA A 74 6.49 28.52 14.87
CA ALA A 74 7.52 29.42 14.35
C ALA A 74 8.63 28.69 13.57
N LYS A 75 8.79 27.38 13.80
CA LYS A 75 9.76 26.51 13.14
C LYS A 75 9.11 25.18 12.70
N PRO A 76 8.07 25.24 11.83
CA PRO A 76 7.43 24.03 11.35
C PRO A 76 8.38 23.25 10.44
N TYR A 77 8.16 21.94 10.34
CA TYR A 77 8.85 21.10 9.37
C TYR A 77 8.06 21.12 8.06
N THR A 78 8.72 21.52 6.97
CA THR A 78 8.09 21.57 5.65
C THR A 78 8.06 20.16 5.04
N LEU A 79 6.86 19.70 4.68
CA LEU A 79 6.61 18.37 4.16
C LEU A 79 6.21 18.43 2.68
N ASP A 80 7.20 18.32 1.80
CA ASP A 80 7.02 18.53 0.35
C ASP A 80 6.66 17.26 -0.43
N ASP A 81 6.66 16.12 0.24
CA ASP A 81 6.69 14.81 -0.40
C ASP A 81 5.34 14.07 -0.37
N ILE A 82 4.28 14.76 0.09
CA ILE A 82 2.88 14.31 0.21
C ILE A 82 1.91 15.50 0.07
N GLY A 83 0.73 15.29 -0.51
CA GLY A 83 -0.34 16.29 -0.55
C GLY A 83 -1.16 16.35 0.75
N SER A 84 -1.86 17.47 1.00
CA SER A 84 -2.65 17.67 2.22
C SER A 84 -3.78 16.65 2.39
N THR A 85 -4.46 16.29 1.31
CA THR A 85 -5.49 15.25 1.31
C THR A 85 -4.92 13.87 1.66
N GLU A 86 -3.80 13.49 1.06
CA GLU A 86 -3.15 12.20 1.30
C GLU A 86 -2.60 12.12 2.73
N LEU A 87 -1.99 13.20 3.23
CA LEU A 87 -1.51 13.25 4.61
C LEU A 87 -2.66 13.08 5.61
N ARG A 88 -3.81 13.72 5.35
CA ARG A 88 -5.00 13.57 6.18
C ARG A 88 -5.51 12.14 6.20
N MET A 89 -5.54 11.45 5.05
CA MET A 89 -5.89 10.03 4.96
C MET A 89 -4.92 9.19 5.81
N PHE A 90 -3.61 9.41 5.64
CA PHE A 90 -2.57 8.68 6.35
C PHE A 90 -2.67 8.83 7.87
N ILE A 91 -2.72 10.07 8.37
CA ILE A 91 -2.78 10.33 9.82
C ILE A 91 -4.14 9.97 10.42
N GLY A 92 -5.21 9.98 9.60
CA GLY A 92 -6.56 9.57 10.02
C GLY A 92 -6.59 8.17 10.62
N ILE A 93 -5.65 7.30 10.21
CA ILE A 93 -5.51 5.95 10.78
C ILE A 93 -5.10 5.98 12.25
N PHE A 94 -4.23 6.91 12.66
CA PHE A 94 -3.80 7.07 14.06
C PHE A 94 -4.90 7.65 14.95
N TYR A 95 -5.71 8.54 14.37
CA TYR A 95 -6.76 9.26 15.08
C TYR A 95 -8.14 8.66 14.87
N ASN A 96 -8.23 7.41 14.40
CA ASN A 96 -9.51 6.74 14.20
C ASN A 96 -10.24 6.58 15.54
N PRO A 97 -11.42 7.21 15.74
CA PRO A 97 -12.17 7.09 16.98
C PRO A 97 -12.85 5.72 17.13
N LYS A 98 -13.00 4.97 16.02
CA LYS A 98 -13.61 3.65 16.03
C LYS A 98 -12.52 2.58 16.12
N PHE A 99 -12.38 1.99 17.30
CA PHE A 99 -11.35 0.98 17.57
C PHE A 99 -11.39 -0.18 16.56
N GLY A 100 -10.40 -0.22 15.67
CA GLY A 100 -10.21 -1.28 14.67
C GLY A 100 -11.24 -1.30 13.52
N ASP A 101 -12.19 -0.38 13.47
CA ASP A 101 -13.15 -0.26 12.37
C ASP A 101 -12.68 0.79 11.36
N TYR A 102 -12.20 0.30 10.22
CA TYR A 102 -11.78 1.10 9.07
C TYR A 102 -12.69 0.89 7.85
N SER A 103 -13.94 0.48 8.05
CA SER A 103 -14.92 0.28 6.96
C SER A 103 -15.20 1.53 6.12
N HIS A 104 -14.88 2.71 6.65
CA HIS A 104 -15.01 3.98 5.95
C HIS A 104 -13.83 4.29 5.02
N VAL A 105 -12.72 3.54 5.13
CA VAL A 105 -11.52 3.73 4.30
C VAL A 105 -11.66 2.89 3.03
N THR A 106 -11.57 3.57 1.90
CA THR A 106 -11.69 2.99 0.56
C THR A 106 -10.43 2.25 0.13
N LEU A 107 -10.52 1.46 -0.95
CA LEU A 107 -9.36 0.76 -1.51
C LEU A 107 -8.26 1.72 -1.98
N GLU A 108 -8.64 2.79 -2.68
CA GLU A 108 -7.69 3.79 -3.18
C GLU A 108 -6.96 4.48 -2.01
N GLU A 109 -7.68 4.77 -0.91
CA GLU A 109 -7.06 5.30 0.30
C GLU A 109 -6.08 4.31 0.92
N TRP A 110 -6.41 3.01 0.96
CA TRP A 110 -5.48 1.98 1.43
C TRP A 110 -4.22 1.85 0.56
N MET A 111 -4.33 2.05 -0.75
CA MET A 111 -3.17 2.08 -1.64
C MET A 111 -2.26 3.27 -1.34
N ILE A 112 -2.84 4.45 -1.09
CA ILE A 112 -2.10 5.65 -0.67
C ILE A 112 -1.44 5.43 0.69
N ILE A 113 -2.17 4.85 1.65
CA ILE A 113 -1.64 4.53 2.98
C ILE A 113 -0.47 3.55 2.87
N LEU A 114 -0.59 2.51 2.06
CA LEU A 114 0.49 1.54 1.82
C LEU A 114 1.75 2.23 1.28
N LYS A 115 1.58 3.11 0.28
CA LYS A 115 2.66 3.91 -0.31
C LYS A 115 3.45 4.69 0.73
N TYR A 116 2.77 5.48 1.55
CA TYR A 116 3.44 6.30 2.55
C TYR A 116 3.93 5.49 3.75
N ALA A 117 3.26 4.39 4.10
CA ALA A 117 3.70 3.50 5.17
C ALA A 117 5.02 2.81 4.80
N HIS A 118 5.18 2.41 3.54
CA HIS A 118 6.46 1.91 3.03
C HIS A 118 7.51 3.02 2.97
N LYS A 119 7.21 4.13 2.29
CA LYS A 119 8.13 5.25 2.06
C LYS A 119 8.71 5.82 3.37
N TRP A 120 7.87 5.97 4.38
CA TRP A 120 8.27 6.55 5.66
C TRP A 120 8.56 5.49 6.73
N GLY A 121 8.59 4.21 6.38
CA GLY A 121 9.00 3.14 7.30
C GLY A 121 8.09 2.96 8.52
N PHE A 122 6.77 2.87 8.30
CA PHE A 122 5.76 2.51 9.31
C PHE A 122 5.35 1.03 9.15
N PRO A 123 6.10 0.06 9.72
CA PRO A 123 5.85 -1.37 9.48
C PRO A 123 4.46 -1.82 9.90
N ARG A 124 3.99 -1.40 11.08
CA ARG A 124 2.65 -1.77 11.58
C ARG A 124 1.51 -1.24 10.71
N MET A 125 1.68 -0.03 10.16
CA MET A 125 0.69 0.55 9.25
C MET A 125 0.74 -0.11 7.87
N LYS A 126 1.94 -0.48 7.40
CA LYS A 126 2.14 -1.26 6.18
C LYS A 126 1.42 -2.61 6.29
N ASP A 127 1.61 -3.35 7.38
CA ASP A 127 0.93 -4.62 7.63
C ASP A 127 -0.60 -4.47 7.70
N LEU A 128 -1.08 -3.38 8.31
CA LEU A 128 -2.51 -3.07 8.37
C LEU A 128 -3.07 -2.82 6.97
N ALA A 129 -2.41 -1.99 6.16
CA ALA A 129 -2.84 -1.71 4.80
C ALA A 129 -2.87 -2.97 3.94
N ILE A 130 -1.83 -3.82 4.04
CA ILE A 130 -1.78 -5.11 3.34
C ILE A 130 -2.99 -5.96 3.71
N ARG A 131 -3.34 -6.07 5.00
CA ARG A 131 -4.50 -6.86 5.44
C ARG A 131 -5.80 -6.42 4.76
N TYR A 132 -6.07 -5.12 4.75
CA TYR A 132 -7.29 -4.59 4.13
C TYR A 132 -7.30 -4.73 2.59
N LEU A 133 -6.14 -4.64 1.95
CA LEU A 133 -6.01 -4.84 0.50
C LEU A 133 -6.15 -6.32 0.10
N GLU A 134 -5.70 -7.25 0.95
CA GLU A 134 -5.86 -8.69 0.76
C GLU A 134 -7.29 -9.17 1.00
N ASP A 135 -8.00 -8.57 1.95
CA ASP A 135 -9.40 -8.91 2.26
C ASP A 135 -10.38 -8.46 1.15
N ASN A 136 -9.93 -7.62 0.22
CA ASN A 136 -10.76 -7.07 -0.84
C ASN A 136 -10.33 -7.53 -2.24
N ASN A 137 -11.14 -8.37 -2.89
CA ASN A 137 -10.84 -8.91 -4.23
C ASN A 137 -11.22 -8.00 -5.41
N SER A 138 -11.56 -6.74 -5.17
CA SER A 138 -11.97 -5.83 -6.25
C SER A 138 -10.79 -5.25 -7.03
N ILE A 139 -9.57 -5.38 -6.50
CA ILE A 139 -8.35 -4.92 -7.17
C ILE A 139 -7.94 -5.95 -8.20
N ASP A 140 -7.75 -5.49 -9.43
CA ASP A 140 -7.21 -6.31 -10.50
C ASP A 140 -5.82 -6.87 -10.16
N ILE A 141 -5.54 -8.10 -10.60
CA ILE A 141 -4.30 -8.81 -10.23
C ILE A 141 -3.07 -8.10 -10.77
N ALA A 142 -3.12 -7.61 -12.02
CA ALA A 142 -1.99 -6.89 -12.60
C ALA A 142 -1.71 -5.62 -11.80
N ARG A 143 -2.77 -4.88 -11.43
CA ARG A 143 -2.62 -3.69 -10.59
C ARG A 143 -2.05 -4.02 -9.21
N ARG A 144 -2.46 -5.15 -8.61
CA ARG A 144 -1.98 -5.59 -7.30
C ARG A 144 -0.50 -5.99 -7.33
N ILE A 145 -0.05 -6.71 -8.36
CA ILE A 145 1.36 -7.08 -8.53
C ILE A 145 2.25 -5.84 -8.53
N VAL A 146 1.88 -4.85 -9.35
CA VAL A 146 2.63 -3.60 -9.49
C VAL A 146 2.65 -2.83 -8.18
N LEU A 147 1.48 -2.67 -7.54
CA LEU A 147 1.37 -2.02 -6.23
C LEU A 147 2.30 -2.70 -5.20
N TYR A 148 2.38 -4.02 -5.21
CA TYR A 148 3.15 -4.77 -4.22
C TYR A 148 4.66 -4.74 -4.48
N GLN A 149 5.07 -4.69 -5.75
CA GLN A 149 6.46 -4.47 -6.14
C GLN A 149 6.92 -3.05 -5.77
N GLU A 150 6.14 -2.02 -6.12
CA GLU A 150 6.43 -0.62 -5.81
C GLU A 150 6.60 -0.38 -4.30
N ASN A 151 5.86 -1.13 -3.49
CA ASN A 151 5.88 -1.05 -2.03
C ASN A 151 6.76 -2.11 -1.36
N GLN A 152 7.57 -2.85 -2.11
CA GLN A 152 8.50 -3.87 -1.61
C GLN A 152 7.86 -4.80 -0.58
N LEU A 153 6.74 -5.42 -0.96
CA LEU A 153 6.13 -6.45 -0.13
C LEU A 153 6.94 -7.76 -0.20
N PRO A 154 6.80 -8.64 0.81
CA PRO A 154 7.44 -9.95 0.79
C PRO A 154 7.08 -10.75 -0.47
N GLY A 155 8.06 -11.45 -1.03
CA GLY A 155 7.95 -12.16 -2.30
C GLY A 155 6.79 -13.15 -2.37
N LYS A 156 6.40 -13.74 -1.23
CA LYS A 156 5.23 -14.65 -1.14
C LYS A 156 3.94 -14.09 -1.73
N TYR A 157 3.70 -12.78 -1.61
CA TYR A 157 2.50 -12.15 -2.17
C TYR A 157 2.59 -12.09 -3.70
N LEU A 158 3.75 -11.69 -4.23
CA LEU A 158 4.00 -11.65 -5.67
C LEU A 158 3.88 -13.03 -6.29
N VAL A 159 4.49 -14.04 -5.66
CA VAL A 159 4.43 -15.44 -6.11
C VAL A 159 2.99 -15.91 -6.25
N ARG A 160 2.15 -15.65 -5.23
CA ARG A 160 0.72 -15.99 -5.27
C ARG A 160 0.00 -15.39 -6.48
N TYR A 161 0.19 -14.10 -6.75
CA TYR A 161 -0.51 -13.41 -7.83
C TYR A 161 0.03 -13.73 -9.23
N PHE A 162 1.34 -13.92 -9.37
CA PHE A 162 1.92 -14.44 -10.61
C PHE A 162 1.42 -15.85 -10.89
N ARG A 163 1.32 -16.70 -9.87
CA ARG A 163 0.76 -18.06 -10.01
C ARG A 163 -0.67 -18.01 -10.54
N GLU A 164 -1.49 -17.11 -10.02
CA GLU A 164 -2.87 -16.91 -10.49
C GLU A 164 -2.91 -16.51 -11.98
N LEU A 165 -2.07 -15.54 -12.41
CA LEU A 165 -1.96 -15.16 -13.82
C LEU A 165 -1.42 -16.28 -14.72
N VAL A 166 -0.51 -17.11 -14.21
CA VAL A 166 0.01 -18.27 -14.95
C VAL A 166 -1.10 -19.29 -15.17
N TYR A 167 -1.91 -19.61 -14.15
CA TYR A 167 -2.97 -20.61 -14.25
C TYR A 167 -4.21 -20.17 -15.04
N ARG A 168 -4.42 -18.87 -15.28
CA ARG A 168 -5.54 -18.38 -16.11
C ARG A 168 -5.51 -19.02 -17.50
N GLU A 169 -6.67 -19.48 -17.96
CA GLU A 169 -6.82 -20.08 -19.29
C GLU A 169 -6.49 -19.05 -20.38
N GLU A 170 -7.12 -17.88 -20.28
CA GLU A 170 -6.88 -16.74 -21.16
C GLU A 170 -5.64 -15.95 -20.72
N PHE A 171 -4.96 -15.38 -21.71
CA PHE A 171 -3.87 -14.45 -21.47
C PHE A 171 -4.45 -13.12 -20.93
N PRO A 172 -3.73 -12.38 -20.06
CA PRO A 172 -4.22 -11.08 -19.59
C PRO A 172 -4.61 -10.16 -20.73
N SER A 173 -5.61 -9.32 -20.48
CA SER A 173 -6.05 -8.29 -21.41
C SER A 173 -4.93 -7.29 -21.71
N ILE A 174 -5.10 -6.50 -22.78
CA ILE A 174 -4.12 -5.47 -23.16
C ILE A 174 -3.94 -4.44 -22.02
N ASP A 175 -5.01 -4.09 -21.31
CA ASP A 175 -4.95 -3.11 -20.22
C ASP A 175 -4.25 -3.67 -18.97
N GLU A 176 -4.44 -4.96 -18.66
CA GLU A 176 -3.63 -5.65 -17.65
C GLU A 176 -2.15 -5.70 -18.05
N CYS A 177 -1.85 -6.01 -19.32
CA CYS A 177 -0.48 -6.04 -19.81
C CYS A 177 0.20 -4.66 -19.73
N ARG A 178 -0.53 -3.60 -20.06
CA ARG A 178 -0.05 -2.21 -19.88
C ARG A 178 0.21 -1.89 -18.42
N THR A 179 -0.66 -2.36 -17.53
CA THR A 179 -0.51 -2.17 -16.09
C THR A 179 0.72 -2.90 -15.56
N LEU A 180 0.89 -4.19 -15.90
CA LEU A 180 2.05 -5.00 -15.51
C LEU A 180 3.38 -4.36 -15.91
N GLY A 181 3.42 -3.69 -17.05
CA GLY A 181 4.67 -3.20 -17.64
C GLY A 181 5.46 -4.32 -18.34
N MET A 182 6.50 -3.92 -19.06
CA MET A 182 7.23 -4.83 -19.96
C MET A 182 7.92 -5.98 -19.24
N ASP A 183 8.54 -5.73 -18.08
CA ASP A 183 9.29 -6.76 -17.36
C ASP A 183 8.37 -7.85 -16.81
N ASN A 184 7.30 -7.46 -16.11
CA ASN A 184 6.31 -8.41 -15.60
C ASN A 184 5.59 -9.16 -16.73
N PHE A 185 5.28 -8.49 -17.83
CA PHE A 185 4.71 -9.12 -19.02
C PHE A 185 5.67 -10.16 -19.62
N TRP A 186 6.95 -9.81 -19.74
CA TRP A 186 8.00 -10.73 -20.19
C TRP A 186 8.00 -11.96 -19.28
N HIS A 187 8.07 -11.76 -17.95
CA HIS A 187 8.19 -12.85 -16.98
C HIS A 187 6.99 -13.78 -17.05
N LEU A 188 5.78 -13.21 -17.08
CA LEU A 188 4.55 -13.97 -17.25
C LEU A 188 4.55 -14.78 -18.54
N SER A 189 5.00 -14.19 -19.66
CA SER A 189 5.06 -14.87 -20.96
C SER A 189 6.00 -16.07 -20.93
N LYS A 190 7.22 -15.91 -20.36
CA LYS A 190 8.16 -17.03 -20.18
C LYS A 190 7.61 -18.10 -19.27
N LEU A 191 7.02 -17.71 -18.14
CA LEU A 191 6.45 -18.66 -17.19
C LEU A 191 5.38 -19.53 -17.86
N ARG A 192 4.44 -18.91 -18.58
CA ARG A 192 3.40 -19.63 -19.32
C ARG A 192 3.99 -20.54 -20.41
N GLU A 193 5.07 -20.13 -21.07
CA GLU A 193 5.73 -20.95 -22.08
C GLU A 193 6.50 -22.14 -21.47
N LEU A 194 7.22 -21.94 -20.36
CA LEU A 194 7.92 -23.03 -19.66
C LEU A 194 6.95 -24.08 -19.12
N MET A 195 5.77 -23.64 -18.67
CA MET A 195 4.68 -24.52 -18.26
C MET A 195 4.11 -25.36 -19.42
N ARG A 196 4.33 -24.95 -20.68
CA ARG A 196 3.96 -25.75 -21.86
C ARG A 196 5.04 -26.77 -22.26
N ILE A 197 6.33 -26.41 -22.15
CA ILE A 197 7.47 -27.17 -22.70
C ILE A 197 7.88 -28.39 -21.85
N SER A 198 7.51 -28.47 -20.57
CA SER A 198 7.86 -29.63 -19.73
C SER A 198 7.44 -30.96 -20.39
N PRO A 199 8.28 -32.02 -20.41
CA PRO A 199 8.05 -33.18 -21.28
C PRO A 199 6.72 -33.87 -20.95
N SER A 200 5.83 -33.95 -21.92
CA SER A 200 4.65 -34.81 -21.86
C SER A 200 5.11 -36.24 -22.09
N LYS A 201 4.68 -37.16 -21.22
CA LYS A 201 4.44 -38.53 -21.68
C LYS A 201 3.31 -38.43 -22.72
N GLU A 202 3.67 -38.72 -23.96
CA GLU A 202 2.85 -38.92 -25.17
C GLU A 202 1.37 -38.48 -25.15
N GLY A 203 1.04 -37.55 -26.06
CA GLY A 203 -0.21 -37.67 -26.81
C GLY A 203 -1.41 -36.79 -26.44
N GLN A 204 -1.30 -35.76 -25.59
CA GLN A 204 -2.41 -34.82 -25.36
C GLN A 204 -2.02 -33.37 -25.66
N SER A 205 -2.67 -32.80 -26.67
CA SER A 205 -2.61 -31.39 -27.04
C SER A 205 -3.65 -30.54 -26.31
N SER A 206 -3.25 -29.28 -26.10
CA SER A 206 -4.00 -28.07 -25.75
C SER A 206 -4.77 -28.02 -24.43
N SER A 207 -4.05 -27.75 -23.34
CA SER A 207 -4.54 -26.89 -22.27
C SER A 207 -3.47 -25.83 -21.97
N PRO A 208 -3.81 -24.53 -21.76
CA PRO A 208 -2.82 -23.47 -21.56
C PRO A 208 -1.92 -23.67 -20.33
N VAL A 209 -2.41 -24.41 -19.33
CA VAL A 209 -1.62 -24.95 -18.21
C VAL A 209 -2.04 -26.38 -17.94
N ARG A 210 -1.08 -27.30 -17.80
CA ARG A 210 -1.38 -28.70 -17.48
C ARG A 210 -2.11 -28.79 -16.14
N LYS A 211 -3.26 -29.47 -16.11
CA LYS A 211 -3.83 -29.99 -14.87
C LYS A 211 -2.86 -31.05 -14.30
N GLY A 212 -2.18 -30.74 -13.19
CA GLY A 212 -1.35 -31.70 -12.47
C GLY A 212 0.11 -31.32 -12.19
N VAL A 213 0.57 -30.12 -12.57
CA VAL A 213 1.87 -29.59 -12.08
C VAL A 213 1.68 -29.19 -10.61
N ALA A 214 2.57 -29.65 -9.73
CA ALA A 214 2.50 -29.30 -8.31
C ALA A 214 2.68 -27.79 -8.15
N GLU A 215 1.83 -27.14 -7.34
CA GLU A 215 1.90 -25.69 -7.12
C GLU A 215 3.30 -25.23 -6.68
N LYS A 216 4.00 -26.06 -5.92
CA LYS A 216 5.37 -25.82 -5.48
C LYS A 216 6.37 -25.70 -6.63
N GLU A 217 6.24 -26.51 -7.68
CA GLU A 217 7.13 -26.43 -8.85
C GLU A 217 6.91 -25.12 -9.61
N VAL A 218 5.66 -24.65 -9.66
CA VAL A 218 5.31 -23.35 -10.27
C VAL A 218 5.87 -22.21 -9.44
N ASP A 219 5.79 -22.30 -8.11
CA ASP A 219 6.39 -21.30 -7.21
C ASP A 219 7.89 -21.19 -7.37
N ASP A 220 8.59 -22.32 -7.36
CA ASP A 220 10.05 -22.37 -7.54
C ASP A 220 10.45 -21.77 -8.91
N LEU A 221 9.63 -22.00 -9.94
CA LEU A 221 9.81 -21.41 -11.25
C LEU A 221 9.56 -19.90 -11.27
N ILE A 222 8.53 -19.42 -10.57
CA ILE A 222 8.23 -17.99 -10.44
C ILE A 222 9.36 -17.29 -9.68
N VAL A 223 9.76 -17.83 -8.53
CA VAL A 223 10.85 -17.32 -7.69
C VAL A 223 12.14 -17.16 -8.51
N SER A 224 12.51 -18.20 -9.27
CA SER A 224 13.71 -18.16 -10.10
C SER A 224 13.58 -17.25 -11.32
N THR A 225 12.41 -17.13 -11.93
CA THR A 225 12.20 -16.29 -13.13
C THR A 225 12.17 -14.81 -12.80
N LEU A 226 11.63 -14.45 -11.63
CA LEU A 226 11.48 -13.05 -11.20
C LEU A 226 12.60 -12.59 -10.26
N ASP A 227 13.55 -13.48 -9.93
CA ASP A 227 14.64 -13.22 -8.96
C ASP A 227 14.10 -12.68 -7.61
N ILE A 228 13.03 -13.30 -7.11
CA ILE A 228 12.32 -12.87 -5.92
C ILE A 228 12.90 -13.54 -4.67
N SER A 229 13.30 -12.74 -3.68
CA SER A 229 13.48 -13.24 -2.31
C SER A 229 12.11 -13.48 -1.65
N LEU A 230 11.87 -14.70 -1.15
CA LEU A 230 10.63 -15.05 -0.45
C LEU A 230 10.52 -14.37 0.92
N ASP A 231 11.67 -14.14 1.55
CA ASP A 231 11.78 -13.30 2.74
C ASP A 231 11.76 -11.83 2.30
N GLY A 232 10.95 -11.01 2.98
CA GLY A 232 10.93 -9.56 2.74
C GLY A 232 12.33 -8.94 2.88
N PRO A 233 12.57 -7.71 2.42
CA PRO A 233 13.89 -7.09 2.55
C PRO A 233 14.33 -7.22 4.00
N ASN A 234 15.49 -7.84 4.23
CA ASN A 234 16.06 -8.09 5.56
C ASN A 234 15.86 -6.82 6.39
N THR A 235 14.97 -6.88 7.37
CA THR A 235 14.84 -5.82 8.35
C THR A 235 16.10 -5.89 9.19
N GLU A 236 17.13 -5.16 8.78
CA GLU A 236 18.22 -4.83 9.67
C GLU A 236 17.63 -4.07 10.88
N ASN A 237 18.06 -4.52 12.05
CA ASN A 237 17.58 -4.12 13.37
C ASN A 237 17.69 -2.63 13.67
#